data_AF-A0AA43ZTF1-F1
#
_entry.id   AF-A0AA43ZTF1-F1
#
_cell.length_a   1.000
_cell.length_b   1.000
_cell.length_c   1.000
_cell.angle_alpha   90.00
_cell.angle_beta   90.00
_cell.angle_gamma   90.00
#
_symmetry.space_group_name_H-M   'P 1'
#
loop_
_entity.id
_entity.type
_entity.pdbx_description
1 polymer ?
#
loop_
_entity_poly.entity_id
_entity_poly.type
_entity_poly.pdbx_seq_one_letter_code
_entity_poly.pdbx_strand_id
1 'polypeptide(L)'
;MESRRYYERSLVRSILAGMAIGIGGCVFIGCSLPKYNVPWVGSILFAVGLCSVFMFGFDLYTGKVGYAVNNKIDYIPYVLVVILGNFIGAMILGYIAPVNIAEFSSTLFSGKLEDIDYLRVLFKGILCGILMYIAVDYYKREKKFLAAMLCVP
;
A
#
# COMPACT_ATOMS: atom_id res chain seq x y z
N MET A 1 -9.15 20.68 -20.68
CA MET A 1 -9.41 19.28 -21.09
C MET A 1 -8.26 18.34 -20.74
N GLU A 2 -7.00 18.77 -20.89
CA GLU A 2 -5.81 17.94 -20.63
C GLU A 2 -5.61 17.60 -19.14
N SER A 3 -5.80 18.59 -18.24
CA SER A 3 -5.77 18.38 -16.78
C SER A 3 -6.81 17.35 -16.28
N ARG A 4 -8.03 17.35 -16.84
CA ARG A 4 -9.08 16.38 -16.48
C ARG A 4 -8.69 14.94 -16.83
N ARG A 5 -8.16 14.72 -18.05
CA ARG A 5 -7.67 13.39 -18.47
C ARG A 5 -6.48 12.91 -17.65
N TYR A 6 -5.64 13.84 -17.16
CA TYR A 6 -4.54 13.50 -16.25
C TYR A 6 -5.05 12.94 -14.92
N TYR A 7 -6.01 13.61 -14.27
CA TYR A 7 -6.59 13.13 -13.01
C TYR A 7 -7.37 11.82 -13.18
N GLU A 8 -8.11 11.65 -14.28
CA GLU A 8 -8.84 10.40 -14.57
C GLU A 8 -7.86 9.22 -14.71
N ARG A 9 -6.75 9.39 -15.42
CA ARG A 9 -5.70 8.36 -15.55
C ARG A 9 -5.02 8.06 -14.21
N SER A 10 -4.74 9.11 -13.42
CA SER A 10 -4.18 8.97 -12.07
C SER A 10 -5.12 8.16 -11.18
N LEU A 11 -6.40 8.49 -11.17
CA LEU A 11 -7.41 7.82 -10.35
C LEU A 11 -7.49 6.32 -10.67
N VAL A 12 -7.52 5.94 -11.95
CA VAL A 12 -7.51 4.52 -12.34
C VAL A 12 -6.24 3.82 -11.86
N ARG A 13 -5.07 4.43 -12.06
CA ARG A 13 -3.78 3.88 -11.57
C ARG A 13 -3.75 3.76 -10.05
N SER A 14 -4.38 4.68 -9.34
CA SER A 14 -4.45 4.65 -7.88
C SER A 14 -5.42 3.61 -7.37
N ILE A 15 -6.55 3.38 -8.03
CA ILE A 15 -7.43 2.26 -7.71
C ILE A 15 -6.67 0.95 -7.90
N LEU A 16 -5.99 0.77 -9.03
CA LEU A 16 -5.19 -0.44 -9.29
C LEU A 16 -4.05 -0.63 -8.27
N ALA A 17 -3.38 0.45 -7.83
CA ALA A 17 -2.42 0.37 -6.73
C ALA A 17 -3.07 -0.12 -5.43
N GLY A 18 -4.23 0.42 -5.06
CA GLY A 18 -4.98 0.00 -3.88
C GLY A 18 -5.36 -1.48 -3.94
N MET A 19 -5.82 -1.93 -5.12
CA MET A 19 -6.13 -3.33 -5.37
C MET A 19 -4.88 -4.23 -5.25
N ALA A 20 -3.75 -3.84 -5.84
CA ALA A 20 -2.51 -4.60 -5.79
C ALA A 20 -1.98 -4.77 -4.35
N ILE A 21 -2.02 -3.71 -3.55
CA ILE A 21 -1.67 -3.78 -2.12
C ILE A 21 -2.71 -4.60 -1.34
N GLY A 22 -3.99 -4.47 -1.66
CA GLY A 22 -5.06 -5.29 -1.07
C GLY A 22 -4.88 -6.79 -1.32
N ILE A 23 -4.47 -7.18 -2.53
CA ILE A 23 -4.11 -8.57 -2.86
C ILE A 23 -2.92 -9.03 -2.01
N GLY A 24 -1.86 -8.24 -1.94
CA GLY A 24 -0.71 -8.54 -1.06
C GLY A 24 -1.13 -8.73 0.40
N GLY A 25 -2.02 -7.88 0.90
CA GLY A 25 -2.60 -7.98 2.23
C GLY A 25 -3.41 -9.27 2.43
N CYS A 26 -4.24 -9.67 1.47
CA CYS A 26 -4.97 -10.92 1.53
C CYS A 26 -4.03 -12.13 1.60
N VAL A 27 -2.94 -12.11 0.84
CA VAL A 27 -1.92 -13.18 0.88
C VAL A 27 -1.23 -13.23 2.25
N PHE A 28 -0.83 -12.07 2.79
CA PHE A 28 -0.24 -11.99 4.13
C PHE A 28 -1.16 -12.59 5.20
N ILE A 29 -2.45 -12.21 5.17
CA ILE A 29 -3.45 -12.69 6.13
C ILE A 29 -3.70 -14.19 5.92
N GLY A 30 -3.76 -14.65 4.67
CA GLY A 30 -3.89 -16.07 4.33
C GLY A 30 -2.76 -16.92 4.90
N CYS A 31 -1.51 -16.46 4.80
CA CYS A 31 -0.35 -17.14 5.42
C CYS A 31 -0.34 -17.04 6.96
N SER A 32 -0.99 -16.02 7.52
CA SER A 32 -1.09 -15.79 8.96
C SER A 32 -2.24 -16.55 9.62
N LEU A 33 -3.12 -17.18 8.83
CA LEU A 33 -4.23 -18.00 9.36
C LEU A 33 -3.70 -19.06 10.34
N PRO A 34 -4.45 -19.41 11.40
CA PRO A 34 -4.03 -20.41 12.39
C PRO A 34 -3.62 -21.76 11.79
N LYS A 35 -4.21 -22.11 10.65
CA LYS A 35 -3.89 -23.34 9.89
C LYS A 35 -2.45 -23.39 9.39
N TYR A 36 -1.87 -22.25 8.99
CA TYR A 36 -0.53 -22.18 8.41
C TYR A 36 0.48 -21.54 9.37
N ASN A 37 0.08 -20.46 10.05
CA ASN A 37 0.86 -19.74 11.05
C ASN A 37 2.30 -19.40 10.59
N VAL A 38 2.45 -18.87 9.37
CA VAL A 38 3.73 -18.49 8.76
C VAL A 38 3.70 -17.02 8.28
N PRO A 39 3.55 -16.04 9.19
CA PRO A 39 3.41 -14.63 8.83
C PRO A 39 4.64 -14.07 8.08
N TRP A 40 5.84 -14.58 8.36
CA TRP A 40 7.07 -14.17 7.68
C TRP A 40 7.08 -14.55 6.18
N VAL A 41 6.50 -15.69 5.81
CA VAL A 41 6.28 -16.05 4.39
C VAL A 41 5.28 -15.08 3.78
N GLY A 42 4.22 -14.76 4.53
CA GLY A 42 3.22 -13.76 4.15
C GLY A 42 3.85 -12.39 3.83
N SER A 43 4.81 -11.93 4.64
CA SER A 43 5.53 -10.66 4.43
C SER A 43 6.32 -10.67 3.13
N ILE A 44 7.04 -11.75 2.83
CA ILE A 44 7.80 -11.88 1.56
C ILE A 44 6.83 -11.88 0.37
N LEU A 45 5.70 -12.56 0.48
CA LEU A 45 4.69 -12.60 -0.58
C LEU A 45 3.95 -11.27 -0.73
N PHE A 46 3.77 -10.50 0.34
CA PHE A 46 3.22 -9.14 0.28
C PHE A 46 4.06 -8.24 -0.63
N ALA A 47 5.39 -8.42 -0.64
CA ALA A 47 6.28 -7.67 -1.51
C ALA A 47 5.97 -7.87 -3.01
N VAL A 48 5.33 -8.97 -3.42
CA VAL A 48 4.87 -9.17 -4.81
C VAL A 48 3.80 -8.13 -5.19
N GLY A 49 2.91 -7.77 -4.26
CA GLY A 49 1.94 -6.70 -4.44
C GLY A 49 2.63 -5.35 -4.64
N LEU A 50 3.65 -5.06 -3.84
CA LEU A 50 4.45 -3.84 -3.97
C LEU A 50 5.27 -3.81 -5.28
N CYS A 51 5.89 -4.93 -5.66
CA CYS A 51 6.59 -5.07 -6.94
C CYS A 51 5.65 -4.84 -8.13
N SER A 52 4.39 -5.30 -8.04
CA SER A 52 3.39 -5.07 -9.08
C SER A 52 3.08 -3.59 -9.27
N VAL A 53 2.96 -2.83 -8.17
CA VAL A 53 2.82 -1.36 -8.22
C VAL A 53 3.99 -0.72 -8.98
N PHE A 54 5.21 -1.19 -8.75
CA PHE A 54 6.42 -0.66 -9.39
C PHE A 54 6.53 -1.05 -10.86
N MET A 55 6.22 -2.30 -11.21
CA MET A 55 6.26 -2.81 -12.58
C MET A 55 5.26 -2.11 -13.49
N PHE A 56 4.02 -1.96 -13.03
CA PHE A 56 2.95 -1.35 -13.82
C PHE A 56 2.88 0.18 -13.68
N GLY A 57 3.72 0.77 -12.82
CA GLY A 57 3.76 2.22 -12.59
C GLY A 57 2.47 2.75 -11.99
N PHE A 58 1.85 1.99 -11.09
CA PHE A 58 0.64 2.41 -10.39
C PHE A 58 0.95 3.50 -9.36
N ASP A 59 -0.06 4.31 -9.07
CA ASP A 59 0.09 5.47 -8.21
C ASP A 59 -0.31 5.11 -6.77
N LEU A 60 0.69 4.73 -5.97
CA LEU A 60 0.55 4.42 -4.55
C LEU A 60 0.93 5.61 -3.68
N TYR A 61 0.06 6.00 -2.75
CA TYR A 61 0.18 7.19 -1.91
C TYR A 61 1.51 7.26 -1.17
N THR A 62 1.92 6.20 -0.48
CA THR A 62 3.17 6.16 0.31
C THR A 62 4.42 6.36 -0.56
N GLY A 63 4.36 5.98 -1.83
CA GLY A 63 5.42 6.22 -2.81
C GLY A 63 5.36 7.57 -3.52
N LYS A 64 4.27 8.34 -3.37
CA LYS A 64 4.05 9.61 -4.06
C LYS A 64 4.09 10.80 -3.10
N VAL A 65 3.61 10.65 -1.87
CA VAL A 65 3.52 11.71 -0.88
C VAL A 65 4.88 12.34 -0.57
N GLY A 66 5.97 11.56 -0.53
CA GLY A 66 7.32 12.09 -0.30
C GLY A 66 7.80 13.04 -1.40
N TYR A 67 7.27 12.92 -2.63
CA TYR A 67 7.59 13.86 -3.70
C TYR A 67 6.85 15.20 -3.56
N ALA A 68 5.85 15.33 -2.69
CA ALA A 68 5.15 16.59 -2.47
C ALA A 68 6.08 17.69 -1.92
N VAL A 69 7.11 17.31 -1.14
CA VAL A 69 8.09 18.24 -0.58
C VAL A 69 8.94 18.90 -1.68
N ASN A 70 9.22 18.18 -2.77
CA ASN A 70 10.07 18.63 -3.87
C ASN A 70 9.29 19.21 -5.06
N ASN A 71 7.95 19.21 -4.99
CA ASN A 71 7.08 19.67 -6.07
C ASN A 71 6.34 20.95 -5.71
N LYS A 72 5.75 21.59 -6.72
CA LYS A 72 4.86 22.75 -6.53
C LYS A 72 3.59 22.36 -5.76
N ILE A 73 2.95 23.35 -5.14
CA ILE A 73 1.68 23.21 -4.39
C ILE A 73 0.60 22.51 -5.23
N ASP A 74 0.60 22.69 -6.56
CA ASP A 74 -0.31 22.03 -7.50
C ASP A 74 -0.21 20.49 -7.52
N TYR A 75 0.79 19.90 -6.86
CA TYR A 75 0.93 18.46 -6.65
C TYR A 75 0.02 17.92 -5.54
N ILE A 76 -0.42 18.77 -4.60
CA ILE A 76 -1.25 18.35 -3.46
C ILE A 76 -2.59 17.75 -3.93
N PRO A 77 -3.36 18.38 -4.85
CA PRO A 77 -4.58 17.77 -5.37
C PRO A 77 -4.35 16.41 -6.03
N TYR A 78 -3.21 16.21 -6.70
CA TYR A 78 -2.85 14.91 -7.28
C TYR A 78 -2.69 13.85 -6.18
N VAL A 79 -1.95 14.15 -5.11
CA VAL A 79 -1.75 13.22 -3.98
C VAL A 79 -3.07 12.88 -3.30
N LEU A 80 -4.00 13.85 -3.19
CA LEU A 80 -5.34 13.62 -2.66
C LEU A 80 -6.17 12.66 -3.55
N VAL A 81 -6.10 12.81 -4.87
CA VAL A 81 -6.73 11.85 -5.80
C VAL A 81 -6.10 10.46 -5.63
N VAL A 82 -4.79 10.40 -5.42
CA VAL A 82 -4.08 9.13 -5.24
C VAL A 82 -4.51 8.38 -3.99
N ILE A 83 -4.57 9.06 -2.83
CA ILE A 83 -5.00 8.39 -1.58
C ILE A 83 -6.45 7.92 -1.64
N LEU A 84 -7.35 8.72 -2.24
CA LEU A 84 -8.74 8.34 -2.45
C LEU A 84 -8.86 7.12 -3.38
N GLY A 85 -8.11 7.11 -4.48
CA GLY A 85 -8.06 5.96 -5.38
C GLY A 85 -7.55 4.70 -4.69
N ASN A 86 -6.46 4.80 -3.92
CA ASN A 86 -5.93 3.67 -3.15
C ASN A 86 -6.96 3.13 -2.14
N PHE A 87 -7.66 4.02 -1.45
CA PHE A 87 -8.71 3.66 -0.50
C PHE A 87 -9.86 2.89 -1.19
N ILE A 88 -10.35 3.40 -2.32
CA ILE A 88 -11.38 2.73 -3.13
C ILE A 88 -10.89 1.34 -3.58
N GLY A 89 -9.68 1.25 -4.12
CA GLY A 89 -9.10 -0.03 -4.55
C GLY A 89 -8.98 -1.06 -3.42
N ALA A 90 -8.56 -0.61 -2.23
CA ALA A 90 -8.49 -1.47 -1.06
C ALA A 90 -9.87 -1.92 -0.57
N MET A 91 -10.88 -1.05 -0.59
CA MET A 91 -12.26 -1.41 -0.25
C MET A 91 -12.84 -2.45 -1.20
N ILE A 92 -12.63 -2.30 -2.52
CA ILE A 92 -13.08 -3.29 -3.51
C ILE A 92 -12.50 -4.67 -3.17
N LEU A 93 -11.20 -4.74 -2.86
CA LEU A 93 -10.56 -6.00 -2.48
C LEU A 93 -11.09 -6.56 -1.16
N GLY A 94 -11.31 -5.70 -0.17
CA GLY A 94 -11.90 -6.11 1.10
C GLY A 94 -13.30 -6.70 0.94
N TYR A 95 -14.12 -6.16 0.04
CA TYR A 95 -15.48 -6.65 -0.21
C TYR A 95 -15.52 -8.02 -0.90
N ILE A 96 -14.56 -8.29 -1.79
CA ILE A 96 -14.47 -9.57 -2.51
C ILE A 96 -13.55 -10.59 -1.82
N ALA A 97 -12.96 -10.24 -0.67
CA ALA A 97 -12.02 -11.11 0.02
C ALA A 97 -12.72 -12.40 0.49
N PRO A 98 -12.03 -13.56 0.44
CA PRO A 98 -12.55 -14.82 0.96
C PRO A 98 -13.01 -14.72 2.42
N VAL A 99 -14.12 -15.38 2.76
CA VAL A 99 -14.76 -15.31 4.10
C VAL A 99 -13.80 -15.65 5.23
N ASN A 100 -12.98 -16.70 5.05
CA ASN A 100 -11.96 -17.11 6.03
C ASN A 100 -10.89 -16.03 6.27
N ILE A 101 -10.56 -15.25 5.24
CA ILE A 101 -9.65 -14.10 5.38
C ILE A 101 -10.36 -12.97 6.10
N ALA A 102 -11.61 -12.67 5.75
CA ALA A 102 -12.40 -11.60 6.38
C ALA A 102 -12.60 -11.85 7.89
N GLU A 103 -12.92 -13.08 8.28
CA GLU A 103 -13.14 -13.45 9.67
C GLU A 103 -11.86 -13.30 10.50
N PHE A 104 -10.74 -13.89 10.05
CA PHE A 104 -9.46 -13.73 10.73
C PHE A 104 -8.93 -12.29 10.71
N SER A 105 -9.24 -11.53 9.65
CA SER A 105 -8.93 -10.10 9.58
C SER A 105 -9.61 -9.34 10.71
N SER A 106 -10.88 -9.65 11.02
CA SER A 106 -11.60 -8.95 12.10
C SER A 106 -10.90 -9.08 13.46
N THR A 107 -10.36 -10.26 13.78
CA THR A 107 -9.54 -10.50 14.98
C THR A 107 -8.23 -9.73 14.96
N LEU A 108 -7.55 -9.66 13.80
CA LEU A 108 -6.34 -8.86 13.66
C LEU A 108 -6.62 -7.35 13.76
N PHE A 109 -7.77 -6.90 13.25
CA PHE A 109 -8.19 -5.50 13.28
C PHE A 109 -8.59 -5.06 14.68
N SER A 110 -9.31 -5.89 15.45
CA SER A 110 -9.63 -5.58 16.85
C SER A 110 -8.35 -5.37 17.66
N GLY A 111 -7.36 -6.25 17.53
CA GLY A 111 -6.06 -6.08 18.18
C GLY A 111 -5.23 -4.86 17.73
N LYS A 112 -5.54 -4.26 16.55
CA LYS A 112 -4.93 -3.00 16.11
C LYS A 112 -5.66 -1.76 16.64
N LEU A 113 -6.93 -1.91 17.00
CA LEU A 113 -7.83 -0.85 17.48
C LEU A 113 -7.96 -0.83 19.00
N GLU A 114 -7.63 -1.92 19.68
CA GLU A 114 -7.51 -1.99 21.13
C GLU A 114 -6.26 -1.21 21.58
N ASP A 115 -6.40 -0.43 22.66
CA ASP A 115 -5.32 0.33 23.32
C ASP A 115 -4.44 1.17 22.36
N ILE A 116 -5.09 1.95 21.48
CA ILE A 116 -4.41 2.83 20.52
C ILE A 116 -3.56 3.87 21.26
N ASP A 117 -2.26 3.61 21.34
CA ASP A 117 -1.26 4.61 21.67
C ASP A 117 -0.98 5.46 20.40
N TYR A 118 -1.59 6.64 20.35
CA TYR A 118 -1.48 7.58 19.23
C TYR A 118 -0.03 7.91 18.85
N LEU A 119 0.87 8.02 19.83
CA LEU A 119 2.28 8.31 19.56
C LEU A 119 2.96 7.12 18.89
N ARG A 120 2.74 5.91 19.39
CA ARG A 120 3.30 4.69 18.77
C ARG A 120 2.77 4.50 17.35
N VAL A 121 1.48 4.73 17.12
CA VAL A 121 0.88 4.63 15.78
C VAL A 121 1.48 5.67 14.84
N LEU A 122 1.66 6.91 15.29
CA LEU A 122 2.31 7.97 14.50
C LEU A 122 3.73 7.58 14.10
N PHE A 123 4.58 7.16 15.04
CA PHE A 123 5.97 6.78 14.74
C PHE A 123 6.04 5.55 13.83
N LYS A 124 5.17 4.55 14.03
CA LYS A 124 5.06 3.39 13.12
C LYS A 124 4.70 3.84 11.70
N GLY A 125 3.76 4.79 11.56
CA GLY A 125 3.38 5.37 10.27
C GLY A 125 4.53 6.10 9.58
N ILE A 126 5.29 6.92 10.33
CA ILE A 126 6.45 7.66 9.80
C ILE A 126 7.51 6.68 9.29
N LEU A 127 7.90 5.68 10.09
CA LEU A 127 8.93 4.73 9.72
C LEU A 127 8.53 3.88 8.50
N CYS A 128 7.28 3.39 8.48
CA CYS A 128 6.75 2.68 7.31
C CYS A 128 6.74 3.57 6.06
N GLY A 129 6.31 4.83 6.18
CA GLY A 129 6.31 5.78 5.08
C GLY A 129 7.71 6.02 4.51
N ILE A 130 8.72 6.17 5.37
CA ILE A 130 10.12 6.31 4.97
C ILE A 130 10.59 5.08 4.17
N LEU A 131 10.32 3.87 4.67
CA LEU A 131 10.70 2.63 3.98
C LEU A 131 10.03 2.51 2.60
N MET A 132 8.74 2.82 2.49
CA MET A 132 8.02 2.77 1.22
C MET A 132 8.53 3.81 0.22
N TYR A 133 8.84 5.02 0.68
CA TYR A 133 9.45 6.05 -0.17
C TYR A 133 10.83 5.62 -0.67
N ILE A 134 11.68 5.07 0.21
CA ILE A 134 13.00 4.54 -0.15
C ILE A 134 12.87 3.44 -1.20
N ALA A 135 11.94 2.49 -1.02
CA ALA A 135 11.72 1.40 -1.98
C ALA A 135 11.37 1.93 -3.38
N VAL A 136 10.49 2.93 -3.45
CA VAL A 136 10.06 3.55 -4.71
C VAL A 136 11.20 4.35 -5.34
N ASP A 137 11.92 5.17 -4.57
CA ASP A 137 12.98 6.01 -5.09
C ASP A 137 14.16 5.16 -5.60
N TYR A 138 14.51 4.10 -4.86
CA TYR A 138 15.51 3.13 -5.28
C TYR A 138 15.10 2.41 -6.58
N TYR A 139 13.85 1.93 -6.67
CA TYR A 139 13.35 1.31 -7.90
C TYR A 139 13.37 2.28 -9.08
N LYS A 140 13.06 3.56 -8.87
CA LYS A 140 13.14 4.56 -9.95
C LYS A 140 14.56 4.76 -10.47
N ARG A 141 15.57 4.78 -9.59
CA ARG A 141 16.97 4.99 -9.96
C ARG A 141 17.61 3.74 -10.58
N GLU A 142 17.44 2.59 -9.93
CA GLU A 142 18.20 1.38 -10.23
C GLU A 142 17.40 0.32 -11.00
N LYS A 143 16.06 0.45 -11.07
CA LYS A 143 15.13 -0.54 -11.67
C LYS A 143 15.26 -1.96 -11.07
N LYS A 144 15.76 -2.05 -9.83
CA LYS A 144 15.93 -3.29 -9.07
C LYS A 144 14.85 -3.39 -7.99
N PHE A 145 14.33 -4.61 -7.77
CA PHE A 145 13.29 -4.89 -6.78
C PHE A 145 13.83 -5.18 -5.37
N LEU A 146 15.15 -5.15 -5.18
CA LEU A 146 15.78 -5.49 -3.89
C LEU A 146 15.25 -4.63 -2.74
N ALA A 147 15.11 -3.32 -2.97
CA ALA A 147 14.57 -2.43 -1.95
C ALA A 147 13.09 -2.70 -1.64
N ALA A 148 12.30 -3.19 -2.62
CA ALA A 148 10.92 -3.60 -2.36
C ALA A 148 10.85 -4.79 -1.40
N MET A 149 11.78 -5.76 -1.53
CA MET A 149 11.85 -6.91 -0.64
C MET A 149 12.40 -6.56 0.74
N LEU A 150 13.40 -5.67 0.82
CA LEU A 150 14.04 -5.30 2.09
C LEU A 150 13.20 -4.33 2.94
N CYS A 151 12.44 -3.44 2.28
CA CYS A 151 11.62 -2.43 2.95
C CYS A 151 10.24 -2.94 3.38
N VAL A 152 9.84 -4.14 2.96
CA VAL A 152 8.62 -4.79 3.44
C VAL A 152 8.97 -5.57 4.73
N PRO A 153 8.36 -5.21 5.86
CA PRO A 153 8.63 -5.84 7.16
C PRO A 153 8.03 -7.24 7.30
#